data_AF-A0A4Z1A6T6-F1
#
_entry.id   AF-A0A4Z1A6T6-F1
#
_cell.length_a   1.000
_cell.length_b   1.000
_cell.length_c   1.000
_cell.angle_alpha   90.00
_cell.angle_beta   90.00
_cell.angle_gamma   90.00
#
_symmetry.space_group_name_H-M   'P 1'
#
loop_
_entity.id
_entity.type
_entity.pdbx_description
1 polymer ?
#
loop_
_entity_poly.entity_id
_entity_poly.type
_entity_poly.pdbx_seq_one_letter_code
_entity_poly.pdbx_strand_id
1 'polypeptide(L)'
;MLNYKFNTAIVIFLISFQLNCKNEYANSSGLCVIALAQLQQNLAKDLQDLNEGRITQAVYDEKIRLRENGTTTICLTSFVKREQNGNF
;
A
#
# COMPACT_ATOMS: atom_id res chain seq x y z
N MET A 1 -34.76 18.84 -27.62
CA MET A 1 -33.59 19.69 -27.28
C MET A 1 -33.20 19.59 -25.78
N LEU A 2 -34.14 19.36 -24.85
CA LEU A 2 -33.88 19.25 -23.41
C LEU A 2 -32.97 18.06 -23.01
N ASN A 3 -33.16 16.90 -23.63
CA ASN A 3 -32.38 15.67 -23.34
C ASN A 3 -30.89 15.78 -23.67
N TYR A 4 -30.53 16.54 -24.71
CA TYR A 4 -29.12 16.69 -25.11
C TYR A 4 -28.35 17.53 -24.09
N LYS A 5 -28.94 18.61 -23.59
CA LYS A 5 -28.35 19.47 -22.55
C LYS A 5 -28.21 18.74 -21.21
N PHE A 6 -29.19 17.89 -20.87
CA PHE A 6 -29.14 17.05 -19.67
C PHE A 6 -28.05 15.98 -19.76
N ASN A 7 -27.95 15.27 -20.89
CA ASN A 7 -26.90 14.27 -21.11
C ASN A 7 -25.50 14.89 -21.13
N THR A 8 -25.32 16.07 -21.74
CA THR A 8 -24.01 16.77 -21.69
C THR A 8 -23.65 17.21 -20.29
N ALA A 9 -24.60 17.67 -19.48
CA ALA A 9 -24.34 18.02 -18.08
C ALA A 9 -23.91 16.80 -17.24
N ILE A 10 -24.54 15.64 -17.46
CA ILE A 10 -24.16 14.38 -16.79
C ILE A 10 -22.75 13.94 -17.18
N VAL A 11 -22.41 14.00 -18.47
CA VAL A 11 -21.07 13.62 -18.94
C VAL A 11 -20.00 14.55 -18.37
N ILE A 12 -20.23 15.86 -18.35
CA ILE A 12 -19.30 16.84 -17.76
C ILE A 12 -19.13 16.59 -16.26
N PHE A 13 -20.22 16.28 -15.55
CA PHE A 13 -20.20 15.94 -14.13
C PHE A 13 -19.38 14.67 -13.86
N LEU A 14 -19.58 13.62 -14.65
CA LEU A 14 -18.84 12.35 -14.53
C LEU A 14 -17.34 12.53 -14.79
N ILE A 15 -16.96 13.30 -15.81
CA ILE A 15 -15.55 13.59 -16.11
C ILE A 15 -14.90 14.43 -14.99
N SER A 16 -15.62 15.41 -14.46
CA SER A 16 -15.15 16.26 -13.35
C SER A 16 -14.97 15.46 -12.06
N PHE A 17 -15.82 14.45 -11.84
CA PHE A 17 -15.71 13.55 -10.69
C PHE A 17 -14.45 12.67 -10.79
N GLN A 18 -14.15 12.14 -11.98
CA GLN A 18 -12.94 11.33 -12.18
C GLN A 18 -11.64 12.13 -12.05
N LEU A 19 -11.64 13.41 -12.44
CA LEU A 19 -10.45 14.28 -12.30
C LEU A 19 -10.15 14.66 -10.84
N ASN A 20 -11.16 14.64 -9.96
CA ASN A 20 -10.99 14.88 -8.52
C ASN A 20 -10.66 13.61 -7.72
N CYS A 21 -10.75 12.43 -8.32
CA CYS A 21 -10.19 11.22 -7.73
C CYS A 21 -8.67 11.29 -7.81
N LYS A 22 -8.02 11.54 -6.67
CA LYS A 22 -6.56 11.59 -6.56
C LYS A 22 -5.95 10.23 -6.96
N ASN A 23 -5.44 10.15 -8.19
CA ASN A 23 -4.74 8.99 -8.75
C ASN A 23 -3.52 8.54 -7.93
N GLU A 24 -3.02 9.38 -7.02
CA GLU A 24 -1.89 9.08 -6.14
C GLU A 24 -2.11 7.88 -5.20
N TYR A 25 -3.37 7.41 -5.02
CA TYR A 25 -3.70 6.45 -3.96
C TYR A 25 -4.42 5.17 -4.43
N ALA A 26 -4.68 5.01 -5.73
CA ALA A 26 -5.31 3.81 -6.29
C ALA A 26 -4.49 2.53 -6.03
N ASN A 27 -3.18 2.66 -5.80
CA ASN A 27 -2.25 1.54 -5.58
C ASN A 27 -1.89 1.28 -4.10
N SER A 28 -2.50 1.97 -3.14
CA SER A 28 -2.10 1.89 -1.71
C SER A 28 -2.25 0.48 -1.10
N SER A 29 -3.28 -0.26 -1.50
CA SER A 29 -3.50 -1.66 -1.08
C SER A 29 -2.50 -2.61 -1.72
N GLY A 30 -2.24 -2.46 -3.02
CA GLY A 30 -1.24 -3.24 -3.76
C GLY A 30 0.16 -3.05 -3.20
N LEU A 31 0.52 -1.82 -2.81
CA LEU A 31 1.81 -1.51 -2.20
C LEU A 31 2.00 -2.19 -0.84
N CYS A 32 0.96 -2.26 0.01
CA CYS A 32 1.05 -3.00 1.27
C CYS A 32 1.16 -4.52 1.04
N VAL A 33 0.44 -5.09 0.06
CA VAL A 33 0.55 -6.52 -0.27
C VAL A 33 1.96 -6.88 -0.78
N ILE A 34 2.54 -6.05 -1.67
CA ILE A 34 3.91 -6.25 -2.16
C ILE A 34 4.92 -6.11 -1.01
N ALA A 35 4.75 -5.11 -0.15
CA ALA A 35 5.60 -4.93 1.03
C ALA A 35 5.52 -6.12 2.00
N LEU A 36 4.33 -6.72 2.16
CA LEU A 36 4.13 -7.92 2.99
C LEU A 36 4.83 -9.15 2.40
N ALA A 37 4.70 -9.36 1.09
CA ALA A 37 5.36 -10.47 0.40
C ALA A 37 6.89 -10.34 0.47
N GLN A 38 7.41 -9.13 0.26
CA GLN A 38 8.83 -8.86 0.36
C GLN A 38 9.34 -8.97 1.80
N LEU A 39 8.54 -8.64 2.81
CA LEU A 39 8.84 -8.90 4.21
C LEU A 39 9.01 -10.40 4.48
N GLN A 40 8.04 -11.22 4.04
CA GLN A 40 8.07 -12.67 4.27
C GLN A 40 9.28 -13.35 3.59
N GLN A 41 9.58 -12.97 2.35
CA GLN A 41 10.74 -13.52 1.64
C GLN A 41 12.06 -13.18 2.35
N ASN A 42 12.16 -11.96 2.87
CA ASN A 42 13.33 -11.50 3.60
C ASN A 42 13.47 -12.18 4.97
N LEU A 43 12.37 -12.40 5.69
CA LEU A 43 12.36 -13.17 6.94
C LEU A 43 12.84 -14.60 6.73
N ALA A 44 12.38 -15.25 5.66
CA ALA A 44 12.82 -16.60 5.31
C ALA A 44 14.33 -16.64 5.02
N LYS A 45 14.85 -15.65 4.29
CA LYS A 45 16.28 -15.54 4.02
C LYS A 45 17.09 -15.26 5.28
N ASP A 46 16.64 -14.33 6.13
CA ASP A 46 17.34 -14.00 7.37
C ASP A 46 17.36 -15.22 8.33
N LEU A 47 16.31 -16.05 8.34
CA LEU A 47 16.27 -17.30 9.10
C LEU A 47 17.23 -18.35 8.53
N GLN A 48 17.33 -18.45 7.19
CA GLN A 48 18.30 -19.31 6.54
C GLN A 48 19.74 -18.87 6.86
N ASP A 49 20.03 -17.57 6.77
CA ASP A 49 21.34 -17.01 7.10
C ASP A 49 21.72 -17.27 8.57
N LEU A 50 20.75 -17.27 9.49
CA LEU A 50 20.95 -17.64 10.90
C LEU A 50 21.27 -19.14 11.03
N ASN A 51 20.49 -20.01 10.37
CA ASN A 51 20.69 -21.46 10.41
C ASN A 51 22.03 -21.90 9.80
N GLU A 52 22.50 -21.18 8.79
CA GLU A 52 23.80 -21.40 8.15
C GLU A 52 24.95 -20.72 8.89
N GLY A 53 24.68 -20.03 10.00
CA GLY A 53 25.69 -19.35 10.83
C GLY A 53 26.30 -18.12 10.17
N ARG A 54 25.70 -17.58 9.10
CA ARG A 54 26.17 -16.37 8.41
C ARG A 54 25.87 -15.10 9.21
N ILE A 55 24.84 -15.13 10.04
CA ILE A 55 24.48 -14.05 10.97
C ILE A 55 24.29 -14.62 12.39
N THR A 56 24.43 -13.76 13.40
CA THR A 56 24.18 -14.13 14.80
C THR A 56 22.72 -13.91 15.17
N GLN A 57 22.27 -14.52 16.27
CA GLN A 57 20.92 -14.31 16.82
C GLN A 57 20.62 -12.81 17.05
N ALA A 58 21.58 -12.06 17.59
CA ALA A 58 21.40 -10.63 17.84
C ALA A 58 21.16 -9.82 16.55
N VAL A 59 21.86 -10.18 15.47
CA VAL A 59 21.68 -9.55 14.15
C VAL A 59 20.32 -9.94 13.54
N TYR A 60 19.91 -11.20 13.72
CA TYR A 60 18.60 -11.66 13.27
C TYR A 60 17.46 -10.90 13.98
N ASP A 61 17.51 -10.78 15.30
CA ASP A 61 16.49 -10.10 16.11
C ASP A 61 16.41 -8.60 15.76
N GLU A 62 17.55 -7.94 15.53
CA GLU A 62 17.59 -6.55 15.08
C GLU A 62 16.93 -6.37 13.70
N LYS A 63 17.23 -7.27 12.75
CA LYS A 63 16.65 -7.23 11.41
C LYS A 63 15.14 -7.46 11.42
N ILE A 64 14.64 -8.39 12.24
CA ILE A 64 13.19 -8.60 12.42
C ILE A 64 12.56 -7.30 12.91
N ARG A 65 13.10 -6.72 13.99
CA ARG A 65 12.54 -5.52 14.59
C ARG A 65 12.49 -4.34 13.61
N LEU A 66 13.55 -4.13 12.82
CA LEU A 66 13.60 -3.07 11.82
C LEU A 66 12.56 -3.28 10.71
N ARG A 67 12.40 -4.51 10.24
CA ARG A 67 11.49 -4.84 9.14
C ARG A 67 10.02 -4.83 9.59
N GLU A 68 9.71 -5.36 10.77
CA GLU A 68 8.36 -5.27 11.34
C GLU A 68 7.94 -3.81 11.51
N ASN A 69 8.83 -2.94 12.01
CA ASN A 69 8.52 -1.54 12.20
C ASN A 69 8.33 -0.79 10.86
N GLY A 70 9.16 -1.10 9.85
CA GLY A 70 9.05 -0.54 8.51
C GLY A 70 7.79 -0.99 7.76
N THR A 71 7.50 -2.29 7.72
CA THR A 71 6.30 -2.83 7.05
C THR A 71 5.01 -2.41 7.76
N THR A 72 5.02 -2.36 9.09
CA THR A 72 3.89 -1.82 9.87
C THR A 72 3.63 -0.37 9.50
N THR A 73 4.67 0.45 9.38
CA THR A 73 4.55 1.86 8.98
C THR A 73 3.97 2.01 7.57
N ILE A 74 4.45 1.22 6.60
CA ILE A 74 3.96 1.26 5.21
C ILE A 74 2.49 0.85 5.16
N CYS A 75 2.13 -0.25 5.83
CA CYS A 75 0.76 -0.73 5.82
C CYS A 75 -0.18 0.18 6.62
N LEU A 76 0.22 0.71 7.78
CA LEU A 76 -0.57 1.72 8.51
C LEU A 76 -0.76 3.00 7.68
N THR A 77 0.28 3.47 6.99
CA THR A 77 0.17 4.65 6.12
C THR A 77 -0.83 4.37 4.98
N SER A 78 -0.81 3.17 4.41
CA SER A 78 -1.82 2.75 3.42
C SER A 78 -3.24 2.68 4.02
N PHE A 79 -3.41 2.17 5.24
CA PHE A 79 -4.71 2.09 5.92
C PHE A 79 -5.26 3.47 6.34
N VAL A 80 -4.44 4.30 6.99
CA VAL A 80 -4.82 5.66 7.43
C VAL A 80 -5.20 6.51 6.22
N LYS A 81 -4.47 6.41 5.11
CA LYS A 81 -4.81 7.12 3.88
C LYS A 81 -6.07 6.58 3.21
N ARG A 82 -6.40 5.29 3.40
CA ARG A 82 -7.66 4.70 2.93
C ARG A 82 -8.85 5.24 3.73
N GLU A 83 -8.74 5.32 5.05
CA GLU A 83 -9.76 5.91 5.92
C GLU A 83 -9.95 7.41 5.66
N GLN A 84 -8.86 8.17 5.52
CA GLN A 84 -8.92 9.61 5.25
C GLN A 84 -9.53 9.97 3.89
N ASN A 85 -9.43 9.08 2.90
CA ASN A 85 -9.98 9.35 1.56
C ASN A 85 -11.46 8.99 1.42
N GLY A 86 -12.10 8.37 2.42
CA GLY A 86 -13.56 8.22 2.56
C GLY A 86 -14.33 7.56 1.40
N ASN A 87 -13.67 7.18 0.32
CA ASN A 87 -14.24 6.70 -0.93
C ASN A 87 -13.61 5.35 -1.27
N PHE A 88 -14.09 4.32 -0.57
CA PHE A 88 -14.17 2.97 -1.11
C PHE A 88 -15.53 2.41 -0.77
#